data_AF-A0A5J4PFT8-F1
#
_entry.id   AF-A0A5J4PFT8-F1
#
_cell.length_a   1.000
_cell.length_b   1.000
_cell.length_c   1.000
_cell.angle_alpha   90.00
_cell.angle_beta   90.00
_cell.angle_gamma   90.00
#
_symmetry.space_group_name_H-M   'P 1'
#
loop_
_entity.id
_entity.type
_entity.pdbx_description
1 polymer ?
#
loop_
_entity_poly.entity_id
_entity_poly.type
_entity_poly.pdbx_seq_one_letter_code
_entity_poly.pdbx_strand_id
1 'polypeptide(L)' 'ADLVYNQETNTWSVVANGISTELLTINNNGTANLFLVNGETMNVTIDAQGIMEARQATTNNVYFALR' A
#
# COMPACT_ATOMS: atom_id res chain seq x y z
N ALA A 1 -14.32 -2.39 -6.64
CA ALA A 1 -13.18 -1.46 -6.52
C ALA A 1 -12.12 -1.95 -7.50
N ASP A 2 -11.49 -1.03 -8.22
CA ASP A 2 -10.49 -1.36 -9.24
C ASP A 2 -9.09 -1.03 -8.72
N LEU A 3 -8.13 -1.90 -8.98
CA LEU A 3 -6.71 -1.60 -8.73
C LEU A 3 -6.13 -0.95 -9.98
N VAL A 4 -5.54 0.23 -9.80
CA VAL A 4 -4.97 1.03 -10.88
C VAL A 4 -3.49 1.24 -10.60
N TYR A 5 -2.67 0.94 -11.60
CA TYR A 5 -1.23 1.17 -11.55
C TYR A 5 -0.85 2.41 -12.35
N ASN A 6 -0.18 3.37 -11.70
CA ASN A 6 0.44 4.51 -12.35
C ASN A 6 1.93 4.20 -12.59
N GLN A 7 2.31 4.08 -13.87
CA GLN A 7 3.67 3.79 -14.29
C GLN A 7 4.64 4.95 -14.03
N GLU A 8 4.19 6.20 -14.12
CA GLU A 8 5.05 7.38 -13.94
C GLU A 8 5.54 7.51 -12.50
N THR A 9 4.68 7.17 -11.54
CA THR A 9 4.98 7.27 -10.11
C THR A 9 5.23 5.92 -9.44
N ASN A 10 5.17 4.82 -10.20
CA ASN A 10 5.26 3.46 -9.70
C ASN A 10 4.33 3.18 -8.50
N THR A 11 3.11 3.71 -8.58
CA THR A 11 2.14 3.72 -7.47
C THR A 11 0.90 2.91 -7.82
N TRP A 12 0.46 2.11 -6.86
CA TRP A 12 -0.81 1.41 -6.91
C TRP A 12 -1.86 2.16 -6.10
N SER A 13 -3.03 2.32 -6.70
CA SER A 13 -4.19 2.93 -6.06
C SER A 13 -5.40 2.01 -6.16
N VAL A 14 -6.32 2.16 -5.22
CA VAL A 14 -7.66 1.56 -5.30
C VAL A 14 -8.67 2.64 -5.70
N VAL A 15 -9.51 2.34 -6.67
CA VAL A 15 -10.63 3.19 -7.07
C VAL A 15 -11.93 2.54 -6.61
N ALA A 16 -12.66 3.22 -5.73
CA ALA A 16 -13.96 2.77 -5.24
C ALA A 16 -14.92 3.96 -5.23
N ASN A 17 -16.13 3.78 -5.80
CA ASN A 17 -17.14 4.84 -5.90
C ASN A 17 -16.62 6.14 -6.56
N GLY A 18 -15.72 6.01 -7.54
CA GLY A 18 -15.08 7.15 -8.21
C GLY A 18 -13.99 7.86 -7.41
N ILE A 19 -13.68 7.39 -6.20
CA ILE A 19 -12.61 7.92 -5.35
C ILE A 19 -11.37 7.06 -5.52
N SER A 20 -10.25 7.69 -5.89
CA SER A 20 -8.93 7.06 -5.95
C SER A 20 -8.19 7.27 -4.63
N THR A 21 -7.60 6.21 -4.08
CA THR A 21 -6.75 6.26 -2.89
C THR A 21 -5.48 5.47 -3.13
N GLU A 22 -4.33 6.11 -2.94
CA GLU A 22 -3.03 5.46 -3.08
C GLU A 22 -2.82 4.43 -1.96
N LEU A 23 -2.31 3.26 -2.32
CA LEU A 23 -2.04 2.15 -1.40
C LEU A 23 -0.55 2.00 -1.14
N LEU A 24 0.24 1.96 -2.21
CA LEU A 24 1.68 1.85 -2.10
C LEU A 24 2.41 2.44 -3.29
N THR A 25 3.61 2.93 -3.04
CA THR A 25 4.59 3.33 -4.05
C THR A 25 5.78 2.40 -3.96
N ILE A 26 6.14 1.73 -5.05
CA ILE A 26 7.37 0.92 -5.12
C ILE A 26 8.54 1.87 -5.39
N ASN A 27 9.50 1.88 -4.48
CA ASN A 27 10.71 2.67 -4.62
C ASN A 27 11.72 1.89 -5.47
N ASN A 28 12.43 2.59 -6.35
CA ASN A 28 13.45 2.00 -7.23
C ASN A 28 14.77 1.62 -6.50
N ASN A 29 14.69 1.39 -5.19
CA ASN A 29 15.80 1.04 -4.31
C ASN A 29 15.54 -0.26 -3.51
N GLY A 30 14.55 -1.05 -3.90
CA GLY A 30 14.19 -2.30 -3.22
C GLY A 30 13.28 -2.13 -1.99
N THR A 31 12.67 -0.96 -1.82
CA THR A 31 11.68 -0.69 -0.77
C THR A 31 10.32 -0.30 -1.35
N ALA A 32 9.28 -0.26 -0.53
CA ALA A 32 7.99 0.32 -0.88
C ALA A 32 7.48 1.19 0.26
N ASN A 33 6.81 2.28 -0.07
CA ASN A 33 6.02 3.06 0.89
C ASN A 33 4.59 2.54 0.87
N LEU A 34 4.05 2.15 2.02
CA LEU A 34 2.63 1.84 2.20
C LEU A 34 1.92 3.02 2.85
N PHE A 35 0.78 3.41 2.30
CA PHE A 35 -0.09 4.44 2.84
C PHE A 35 -1.18 3.78 3.69
N LEU A 36 -1.06 3.91 5.01
CA LEU A 36 -1.97 3.28 5.96
C LEU A 36 -3.23 4.14 6.16
N VAL A 37 -4.33 3.49 6.55
CA VAL A 37 -5.63 4.17 6.75
C VAL A 37 -5.62 5.22 7.86
N ASN A 38 -4.66 5.13 8.78
CA ASN A 38 -4.45 6.11 9.86
C ASN A 38 -3.68 7.36 9.37
N GLY A 39 -3.33 7.43 8.08
CA GLY A 39 -2.57 8.53 7.49
C GLY A 39 -1.05 8.38 7.64
N GLU A 40 -0.56 7.35 8.32
CA GLU A 40 0.88 7.08 8.40
C GLU A 40 1.41 6.45 7.12
N THR A 41 2.68 6.68 6.85
CA THR A 41 3.42 6.01 5.77
C THR A 41 4.44 5.06 6.38
N MET A 42 4.42 3.80 5.93
CA MET A 42 5.40 2.80 6.32
C MET A 42 6.34 2.50 5.16
N ASN A 43 7.64 2.66 5.35
CA ASN A 43 8.64 2.18 4.39
C ASN A 43 9.05 0.76 4.75
N VAL A 44 8.97 -0.16 3.79
CA VAL A 44 9.35 -1.57 3.98
C VAL A 44 10.30 -2.03 2.90
N THR A 45 11.21 -2.94 3.24
CA THR A 45 11.98 -3.68 2.23
C THR A 45 11.10 -4.69 1.51
N ILE A 46 11.33 -4.90 0.22
CA ILE A 46 10.61 -5.89 -0.59
C ILE A 46 11.34 -7.24 -0.49
N ASP A 47 11.59 -7.66 0.74
CA ASP A 47 12.12 -8.98 1.10
C ASP A 47 11.18 -9.69 2.06
N ALA A 48 11.50 -10.94 2.44
CA ALA A 48 10.64 -11.73 3.31
C ALA A 48 10.35 -11.04 4.66
N GLN A 49 11.33 -10.31 5.22
CA GLN A 49 11.18 -9.66 6.52
C GLN A 49 10.32 -8.39 6.41
N GLY A 50 10.63 -7.50 5.46
CA GLY A 50 9.86 -6.28 5.28
C GLY A 50 8.40 -6.54 4.89
N ILE A 51 8.14 -7.60 4.11
CA ILE A 51 6.77 -8.04 3.81
C ILE A 51 6.06 -8.59 5.06
N MET A 52 6.75 -9.30 5.96
CA MET A 52 6.16 -9.71 7.24
C MET A 52 5.78 -8.52 8.11
N GLU A 53 6.64 -7.51 8.20
CA GLU A 53 6.37 -6.26 8.94
C GLU A 53 5.16 -5.51 8.36
N ALA A 54 5.10 -5.36 7.03
CA ALA A 54 3.96 -4.78 6.32
C ALA A 54 2.66 -5.51 6.64
N ARG A 55 2.69 -6.85 6.67
CA ARG A 55 1.52 -7.67 7.00
C ARG A 55 1.08 -7.47 8.45
N GLN A 56 2.00 -7.41 9.41
CA GLN A 56 1.64 -7.15 10.80
C GLN A 56 1.02 -5.77 10.97
N ALA A 57 1.60 -4.75 10.35
CA ALA A 57 1.11 -3.37 10.43
C ALA A 57 -0.29 -3.18 9.81
N THR A 58 -0.59 -3.90 8.72
CA THR A 58 -1.91 -3.86 8.07
C THR A 58 -2.93 -4.76 8.77
N THR A 59 -2.51 -5.91 9.32
CA THR A 59 -3.38 -6.81 10.10
C THR A 59 -3.80 -6.19 11.43
N ASN A 60 -2.93 -5.41 12.08
CA ASN A 60 -3.24 -4.71 13.32
C ASN A 60 -4.13 -3.46 13.10
N ASN A 61 -4.21 -2.92 11.88
CA ASN A 61 -4.90 -1.66 11.61
C ASN A 61 -6.17 -1.76 10.76
N VAL A 62 -6.43 -2.83 10.00
CA VAL A 62 -7.54 -2.80 9.01
C VAL A 62 -8.18 -4.18 8.85
N TYR A 63 -9.33 -4.39 9.51
CA TYR A 63 -10.35 -5.27 8.96
C TYR A 63 -10.58 -4.84 7.52
N PHE A 64 -10.21 -5.75 6.62
CA PHE A 64 -10.32 -5.69 5.17
C PHE A 64 -11.26 -4.60 4.65
N ALA A 65 -10.78 -3.90 3.62
CA ALA A 65 -11.61 -3.33 2.56
C ALA A 65 -12.41 -4.45 1.83
N LEU A 66 -13.28 -5.14 2.57
CA LEU A 66 -14.31 -6.08 2.14
C LEU A 66 -15.62 -5.64 2.81
N ARG A 67 -16.15 -4.52 2.34
CA ARG A 67 -17.59 -4.27 2.25
C ARG A 67 -17.85 -3.39 1.04
#